data_AF-A0AAV5TD05-F1
#
_entry.id   AF-A0AAV5TD05-F1
#
_cell.length_a   1.000
_cell.length_b   1.000
_cell.length_c   1.000
_cell.angle_alpha   90.00
_cell.angle_beta   90.00
_cell.angle_gamma   90.00
#
_symmetry.space_group_name_H-M   'P 1'
#
loop_
_entity.id
_entity.type
_entity.pdbx_description
1 polymer ?
#
loop_
_entity_poly.entity_id
_entity_poly.type
_entity_poly.pdbx_seq_one_letter_code
_entity_poly.pdbx_strand_id
1 'polypeptide(L)'
;EDASGASTTKDQQLSKEQLEEMMTDIELHSLELNDKWNVLSMKWWKSVLGAVEGKSSIQDIRPIDNSTIITTASDSTFSLAPNLIEKKDFITVPGTIFEALANSFGVENEQRDRIQRVVISDKRHGNILEIYPESFDVVFARDRSKKVSLYLRNDTVGSLREKALTAFRRRNLGLD
;
A
#
# COMPACT_ATOMS: atom_id res chain seq x y z
N GLU A 1 16.83 39.15 25.83
CA GLU A 1 17.53 37.96 25.31
C GLU A 1 16.48 36.93 24.94
N ASP A 2 16.47 36.60 23.66
CA ASP A 2 15.51 35.74 22.98
C ASP A 2 15.67 34.27 23.39
N ALA A 3 14.55 33.55 23.40
CA ALA A 3 14.53 32.13 23.05
C ALA A 3 13.15 31.77 22.47
N SER A 4 13.02 32.05 21.17
CA SER A 4 12.02 31.52 20.26
C SER A 4 11.99 29.99 20.32
N GLY A 5 10.89 29.41 20.80
CA GLY A 5 10.63 27.97 20.84
C GLY A 5 9.62 27.54 19.78
N ALA A 6 10.13 26.85 18.76
CA ALA A 6 9.44 25.94 17.83
C ALA A 6 8.30 26.52 16.96
N SER A 7 8.68 27.05 15.79
CA SER A 7 7.81 27.06 14.62
C SER A 7 7.64 25.62 14.11
N THR A 8 6.50 25.00 14.40
CA THR A 8 6.01 23.81 13.70
C THR A 8 6.06 24.06 12.20
N THR A 9 6.88 23.29 11.48
CA THR A 9 6.90 23.23 10.02
C THR A 9 5.50 22.94 9.52
N LYS A 10 4.84 23.93 8.93
CA LYS A 10 3.66 23.73 8.11
C LYS A 10 4.07 22.86 6.94
N ASP A 11 3.49 21.67 6.84
CA ASP A 11 3.62 20.79 5.69
C ASP A 11 3.38 21.57 4.39
N GLN A 12 4.35 21.47 3.48
CA GLN A 12 4.30 22.17 2.22
C GLN A 12 3.33 21.40 1.31
N GLN A 13 2.10 21.89 1.23
CA GLN A 13 1.09 21.35 0.32
C GLN A 13 1.65 21.34 -1.11
N LEU A 14 1.53 20.20 -1.80
CA LEU A 14 2.05 20.03 -3.15
C LEU A 14 1.45 21.05 -4.12
N SER A 15 2.28 21.60 -5.00
CA SER A 15 1.84 22.45 -6.11
C SER A 15 1.29 21.62 -7.27
N LYS A 16 0.66 22.30 -8.23
CA LYS A 16 0.14 21.65 -9.44
C LYS A 16 1.28 21.04 -10.26
N GLU A 17 2.35 21.79 -10.41
CA GLU A 17 3.54 21.40 -11.16
C GLU A 17 4.20 20.17 -10.52
N GLN A 18 4.23 20.09 -9.19
CA GLN A 18 4.73 18.91 -8.48
C GLN A 18 3.83 17.68 -8.69
N LEU A 19 2.51 17.85 -8.76
CA LEU A 19 1.60 16.74 -9.08
C LEU A 19 1.77 16.26 -10.52
N GLU A 20 1.99 17.18 -11.47
CA GLU A 20 2.28 16.85 -12.88
C GLU A 20 3.61 16.08 -13.03
N GLU A 21 4.64 16.51 -12.31
CA GLU A 21 5.94 15.82 -12.26
C GLU A 21 5.77 14.41 -11.68
N MET A 22 5.05 14.26 -10.56
CA MET A 22 4.76 12.96 -9.96
C MET A 22 3.99 12.03 -10.91
N MET A 23 3.06 12.54 -11.73
CA MET A 23 2.36 11.73 -12.73
C MET A 23 3.33 11.17 -13.76
N THR A 24 4.26 12.00 -14.22
CA THR A 24 5.33 11.60 -15.14
C THR A 24 6.23 10.55 -14.48
N ASP A 25 6.61 10.77 -13.22
CA ASP A 25 7.45 9.83 -12.47
C ASP A 25 6.78 8.48 -12.26
N ILE A 26 5.46 8.44 -12.00
CA ILE A 26 4.71 7.18 -11.90
C ILE A 26 4.77 6.40 -13.22
N GLU A 27 4.59 7.07 -14.35
CA GLU A 27 4.57 6.42 -15.67
C GLU A 27 5.94 5.92 -16.11
N LEU A 28 7.00 6.63 -15.74
CA LEU A 28 8.38 6.29 -16.10
C LEU A 28 9.06 5.37 -15.07
N HIS A 29 8.46 5.15 -13.90
CA HIS A 29 9.07 4.34 -12.85
C HIS A 29 9.23 2.88 -13.29
N SER A 30 10.46 2.38 -13.23
CA SER A 30 10.73 0.96 -13.44
C SER A 30 10.31 0.13 -12.22
N LEU A 31 9.89 -1.12 -12.46
CA LEU A 31 9.62 -2.08 -11.40
C LEU A 31 10.93 -2.79 -10.99
N GLU A 32 11.58 -2.32 -9.92
CA GLU A 32 12.76 -2.98 -9.36
C GLU A 32 12.40 -3.97 -8.25
N LEU A 33 13.16 -5.05 -8.14
CA LEU A 33 12.83 -6.14 -7.22
C LEU A 33 12.83 -5.67 -5.76
N ASN A 34 11.76 -5.99 -5.03
CA ASN A 34 11.47 -5.57 -3.66
C ASN A 34 11.06 -4.11 -3.47
N ASP A 35 10.88 -3.35 -4.55
CA ASP A 35 10.33 -2.01 -4.44
C ASP A 35 8.94 -2.03 -3.82
N LYS A 36 8.69 -1.03 -2.99
CA LYS A 36 7.41 -0.82 -2.34
C LYS A 36 6.58 0.13 -3.16
N TRP A 37 5.36 -0.29 -3.42
CA TRP A 37 4.36 0.49 -4.12
C TRP A 37 3.09 0.53 -3.29
N ASN A 38 2.25 1.54 -3.51
CA ASN A 38 1.01 1.69 -2.78
C ASN A 38 -0.17 1.71 -3.75
N VAL A 39 -1.27 1.11 -3.32
CA VAL A 39 -2.53 1.06 -4.06
C VAL A 39 -3.42 2.21 -3.63
N LEU A 40 -3.94 2.95 -4.60
CA LEU A 40 -4.86 4.07 -4.41
C LEU A 40 -6.15 3.82 -5.18
N SER A 41 -7.29 4.15 -4.59
CA SER A 41 -8.58 4.05 -5.27
C SER A 41 -8.63 5.03 -6.43
N MET A 42 -9.18 4.58 -7.57
CA MET A 42 -9.40 5.49 -8.71
C MET A 42 -10.38 6.61 -8.36
N LYS A 43 -11.25 6.41 -7.35
CA LYS A 43 -12.14 7.46 -6.86
C LYS A 43 -11.35 8.63 -6.26
N TRP A 44 -10.39 8.34 -5.37
CA TRP A 44 -9.53 9.37 -4.80
C TRP A 44 -8.59 9.95 -5.88
N TRP A 45 -7.95 9.08 -6.66
CA TRP A 45 -7.00 9.48 -7.70
C TRP A 45 -7.58 10.43 -8.75
N LYS A 46 -8.86 10.26 -9.12
CA LYS A 46 -9.57 11.19 -10.02
C LYS A 46 -9.63 12.62 -9.49
N SER A 47 -9.58 12.83 -8.19
CA SER A 47 -9.52 14.17 -7.58
C SER A 47 -8.16 14.83 -7.83
N VAL A 48 -7.08 14.05 -7.77
CA VAL A 48 -5.72 14.50 -8.13
C VAL A 48 -5.64 14.85 -9.61
N LEU A 49 -6.15 13.97 -10.48
CA LEU A 49 -6.25 14.23 -11.92
C LEU A 49 -7.06 15.49 -12.22
N GLY A 50 -8.21 15.67 -11.55
CA GLY A 50 -9.03 16.87 -11.70
C GLY A 50 -8.29 18.15 -11.33
N ALA A 51 -7.44 18.11 -10.30
CA ALA A 51 -6.63 19.26 -9.90
C ALA A 51 -5.53 19.60 -10.91
N VAL A 52 -4.83 18.57 -11.42
CA VAL A 52 -3.82 18.74 -12.49
C VAL A 52 -4.46 19.27 -13.77
N GLU A 53 -5.61 18.76 -14.17
CA GLU A 53 -6.35 19.22 -15.34
C GLU A 53 -7.00 20.61 -15.15
N GLY A 54 -6.90 21.21 -13.96
CA GLY A 54 -7.49 22.52 -13.64
C GLY A 54 -9.02 22.51 -13.49
N LYS A 55 -9.63 21.33 -13.33
CA LYS A 55 -11.08 21.14 -13.11
C LYS A 55 -11.48 21.36 -11.65
N SER A 56 -10.55 21.21 -10.71
CA SER A 56 -10.75 21.43 -9.27
C SER A 56 -9.52 22.09 -8.63
N SER A 57 -9.66 22.67 -7.44
CA SER A 57 -8.50 23.18 -6.71
C SER A 57 -7.74 22.04 -6.05
N ILE A 58 -6.42 22.17 -5.93
CA ILE A 58 -5.59 21.25 -5.11
C ILE A 58 -6.04 21.29 -3.64
N GLN A 59 -6.55 22.43 -3.18
CA GLN A 59 -7.05 22.58 -1.81
C GLN A 59 -8.33 21.77 -1.55
N ASP A 60 -9.03 21.34 -2.61
CA ASP A 60 -10.24 20.53 -2.50
C ASP A 60 -9.92 19.02 -2.38
N ILE A 61 -8.66 18.63 -2.57
CA ILE A 61 -8.24 17.23 -2.43
C ILE A 61 -8.33 16.83 -0.96
N ARG A 62 -9.21 15.87 -0.69
CA ARG A 62 -9.43 15.27 0.64
C ARG A 62 -8.29 14.30 0.97
N PRO A 63 -8.13 13.90 2.26
CA PRO A 63 -7.24 12.81 2.64
C PRO A 63 -7.44 11.55 1.81
N ILE A 64 -6.36 10.77 1.65
CA ILE A 64 -6.38 9.50 0.90
C ILE A 64 -7.45 8.58 1.48
N ASP A 65 -8.38 8.16 0.63
CA ASP A 65 -9.49 7.27 0.98
C ASP A 65 -9.58 6.10 -0.01
N ASN A 66 -9.28 4.90 0.49
CA ASN A 66 -9.36 3.63 -0.22
C ASN A 66 -10.61 2.82 0.15
N SER A 67 -11.59 3.42 0.83
CA SER A 67 -12.83 2.75 1.25
C SER A 67 -13.54 1.99 0.14
N THR A 68 -13.50 2.47 -1.11
CA THR A 68 -14.18 1.84 -2.25
C THR A 68 -13.50 0.58 -2.77
N ILE A 69 -12.24 0.35 -2.39
CA ILE A 69 -11.44 -0.81 -2.82
C ILE A 69 -11.13 -1.75 -1.66
N ILE A 70 -11.69 -1.51 -0.48
CA ILE A 70 -11.46 -2.31 0.72
C ILE A 70 -12.71 -3.09 1.11
N THR A 71 -12.51 -4.35 1.48
CA THR A 71 -13.46 -5.18 2.22
C THR A 71 -13.06 -5.25 3.69
N THR A 72 -14.04 -5.12 4.58
CA THR A 72 -13.84 -5.30 6.02
C THR A 72 -14.36 -6.67 6.42
N ALA A 73 -13.50 -7.52 6.98
CA ALA A 73 -13.91 -8.81 7.49
C ALA A 73 -14.62 -8.67 8.85
N SER A 74 -15.22 -9.76 9.34
CA SER A 74 -15.98 -9.78 10.60
C SER A 74 -15.16 -9.41 11.84
N ASP A 75 -13.84 -9.55 11.77
CA ASP A 75 -12.88 -9.18 12.81
C ASP A 75 -12.36 -7.74 12.67
N SER A 76 -13.01 -6.91 11.85
CA SER A 76 -12.58 -5.54 11.54
C SER A 76 -11.21 -5.43 10.84
N THR A 77 -10.71 -6.53 10.26
CA THR A 77 -9.53 -6.47 9.40
C THR A 77 -9.88 -5.91 8.02
N PHE A 78 -9.04 -4.99 7.56
CA PHE A 78 -9.16 -4.41 6.22
C PHE A 78 -8.38 -5.25 5.22
N SER A 79 -9.03 -5.61 4.12
CA SER A 79 -8.45 -6.39 3.02
C SER A 79 -8.79 -5.71 1.69
N LEU A 80 -7.91 -5.84 0.71
CA LEU A 80 -8.22 -5.36 -0.64
C LEU A 80 -9.36 -6.20 -1.21
N ALA A 81 -10.40 -5.55 -1.75
CA ALA A 81 -11.51 -6.24 -2.39
C ALA A 81 -10.99 -7.14 -3.53
N PRO A 82 -11.58 -8.32 -3.76
CA PRO A 82 -11.09 -9.22 -4.80
C PRO A 82 -11.42 -8.70 -6.20
N ASN A 83 -10.62 -9.11 -7.20
CA ASN A 83 -10.88 -8.90 -8.63
C ASN A 83 -10.95 -7.42 -9.08
N LEU A 84 -10.29 -6.50 -8.37
CA LEU A 84 -10.16 -5.12 -8.83
C LEU A 84 -9.28 -5.04 -10.09
N ILE A 85 -9.61 -4.08 -10.95
CA ILE A 85 -8.93 -3.84 -12.23
C ILE A 85 -8.14 -2.53 -12.15
N GLU A 86 -6.85 -2.60 -12.47
CA GLU A 86 -5.96 -1.42 -12.50
C GLU A 86 -6.45 -0.38 -13.54
N LYS A 87 -6.27 0.91 -13.25
CA LYS A 87 -6.75 2.08 -13.99
C LYS A 87 -8.28 2.22 -14.09
N LYS A 88 -9.03 1.23 -13.64
CA LYS A 88 -10.50 1.28 -13.51
C LYS A 88 -10.92 1.51 -12.06
N ASP A 89 -10.46 0.63 -11.17
CA ASP A 89 -10.86 0.59 -9.76
C ASP A 89 -9.75 1.16 -8.85
N PHE A 90 -8.48 0.91 -9.20
CA PHE A 90 -7.32 1.43 -8.48
C PHE A 90 -6.19 1.86 -9.43
N ILE A 91 -5.22 2.61 -8.90
CA ILE A 91 -3.91 2.83 -9.50
C ILE A 91 -2.82 2.47 -8.48
N THR A 92 -1.63 2.16 -8.96
CA THR A 92 -0.46 1.95 -8.12
C THR A 92 0.54 3.07 -8.31
N VAL A 93 1.15 3.51 -7.21
CA VAL A 93 2.20 4.53 -7.21
C VAL A 93 3.42 4.02 -6.47
N PRO A 94 4.64 4.45 -6.83
CA PRO A 94 5.83 4.20 -6.03
C PRO A 94 5.62 4.66 -4.58
N GLY A 95 6.21 3.94 -3.62
CA GLY A 95 6.05 4.25 -2.20
C GLY A 95 6.50 5.67 -1.84
N THR A 96 7.55 6.18 -2.48
CA THR A 96 8.02 7.56 -2.30
C THR A 96 6.97 8.60 -2.69
N ILE A 97 6.26 8.37 -3.79
CA ILE A 97 5.19 9.24 -4.27
C ILE A 97 3.98 9.14 -3.34
N PHE A 98 3.65 7.94 -2.86
CA PHE A 98 2.60 7.78 -1.85
C PHE A 98 2.90 8.58 -0.59
N GLU A 99 4.12 8.52 -0.05
CA GLU A 99 4.48 9.28 1.14
C GLU A 99 4.37 10.79 0.91
N ALA A 100 4.77 11.29 -0.27
CA ALA A 100 4.61 12.70 -0.60
C ALA A 100 3.12 13.12 -0.65
N LEU A 101 2.27 12.30 -1.26
CA LEU A 101 0.82 12.54 -1.29
C LEU A 101 0.21 12.47 0.12
N ALA A 102 0.60 11.48 0.92
CA ALA A 102 0.12 11.29 2.28
C ALA A 102 0.54 12.45 3.20
N ASN A 103 1.75 12.96 3.06
CA ASN A 103 2.22 14.13 3.81
C ASN A 103 1.48 15.42 3.41
N SER A 104 1.13 15.56 2.12
CA SER A 104 0.45 16.76 1.61
C SER A 104 -1.06 16.78 1.89
N PHE A 105 -1.74 15.63 1.78
CA PHE A 105 -3.20 15.55 1.83
C PHE A 105 -3.73 14.81 3.06
N GLY A 106 -2.87 14.09 3.78
CA GLY A 106 -3.26 13.20 4.86
C GLY A 106 -3.80 11.86 4.36
N VAL A 107 -4.04 10.96 5.31
CA VAL A 107 -4.62 9.64 5.10
C VAL A 107 -5.85 9.53 6.00
N GLU A 108 -7.01 9.18 5.46
CA GLU A 108 -8.27 9.16 6.21
C GLU A 108 -8.23 8.09 7.33
N ASN A 109 -7.73 6.90 7.01
CA ASN A 109 -7.49 5.83 7.98
C ASN A 109 -6.17 5.10 7.67
N GLU A 110 -5.18 5.30 8.53
CA GLU A 110 -3.83 4.72 8.41
C GLU A 110 -3.80 3.19 8.23
N GLN A 111 -4.69 2.45 8.90
CA GLN A 111 -4.75 0.98 8.80
C GLN A 111 -5.41 0.48 7.51
N ARG A 112 -6.34 1.27 6.96
CA ARG A 112 -7.14 0.92 5.77
C ARG A 112 -6.50 1.41 4.48
N ASP A 113 -5.97 2.63 4.49
CA ASP A 113 -5.66 3.38 3.29
C ASP A 113 -4.17 3.30 2.91
N ARG A 114 -3.28 2.83 3.79
CA ARG A 114 -1.89 2.49 3.46
C ARG A 114 -1.75 1.06 2.94
N ILE A 115 -2.15 0.85 1.68
CA ILE A 115 -2.13 -0.47 1.05
C ILE A 115 -0.81 -0.68 0.31
N GLN A 116 0.22 -1.15 1.00
CA GLN A 116 1.53 -1.43 0.40
C GLN A 116 1.55 -2.78 -0.34
N ARG A 117 2.21 -2.82 -1.50
CA ARG A 117 2.55 -3.98 -2.31
C ARG A 117 4.03 -3.97 -2.65
N VAL A 118 4.52 -5.10 -3.13
CA VAL A 118 5.96 -5.30 -3.36
C VAL A 118 6.16 -5.86 -4.75
N VAL A 119 7.17 -5.35 -5.44
CA VAL A 119 7.61 -5.91 -6.72
C VAL A 119 8.32 -7.24 -6.47
N ILE A 120 7.87 -8.28 -7.17
CA ILE A 120 8.44 -9.63 -7.14
C ILE A 120 9.00 -10.00 -8.50
N SER A 121 9.93 -10.96 -8.53
CA SER A 121 10.41 -11.56 -9.78
C SER A 121 9.46 -12.67 -10.20
N ASP A 122 8.63 -12.45 -11.21
CA ASP A 122 7.86 -13.50 -11.85
C ASP A 122 8.67 -14.19 -12.94
N LYS A 123 8.56 -15.53 -12.99
CA LYS A 123 9.35 -16.36 -13.92
C LYS A 123 9.00 -16.15 -15.39
N ARG A 124 7.80 -15.65 -15.70
CA ARG A 124 7.29 -15.49 -17.07
C ARG A 124 7.34 -14.04 -17.53
N HIS A 125 7.08 -13.11 -16.62
CA HIS A 125 6.87 -11.70 -16.93
C HIS A 125 8.00 -10.79 -16.44
N GLY A 126 9.02 -11.35 -15.77
CA GLY A 126 10.08 -10.55 -15.16
C GLY A 126 9.58 -9.90 -13.87
N ASN A 127 10.04 -8.69 -13.56
CA ASN A 127 9.58 -8.00 -12.36
C ASN A 127 8.13 -7.53 -12.52
N ILE A 128 7.27 -7.94 -11.59
CA ILE A 128 5.85 -7.56 -11.56
C ILE A 128 5.49 -7.02 -10.18
N LEU A 129 4.49 -6.13 -10.12
CA LEU A 129 3.91 -5.70 -8.86
C LEU A 129 2.84 -6.70 -8.40
N GLU A 130 3.08 -7.42 -7.30
CA GLU A 130 2.15 -8.41 -6.77
C GLU A 130 1.00 -7.73 -6.01
N ILE A 131 -0.17 -7.56 -6.64
CA ILE A 131 -1.35 -6.92 -6.01
C ILE A 131 -2.12 -7.89 -5.11
N TYR A 132 -2.28 -9.14 -5.53
CA TYR A 132 -2.94 -10.18 -4.76
C TYR A 132 -1.93 -11.29 -4.48
N PRO A 133 -1.21 -11.22 -3.36
CA PRO A 133 -0.26 -12.26 -3.02
C PRO A 133 -0.99 -13.58 -2.79
N GLU A 134 -0.47 -14.66 -3.35
CA GLU A 134 -0.96 -15.99 -3.03
C GLU A 134 -0.71 -16.26 -1.54
N SER A 135 -1.75 -16.67 -0.83
CA SER A 135 -1.65 -17.01 0.58
C SER A 135 -2.14 -18.41 0.86
N PHE A 136 -1.56 -19.03 1.89
CA PHE A 136 -1.96 -20.34 2.36
C PHE A 136 -1.93 -20.38 3.89
N ASP A 137 -2.89 -21.09 4.46
CA ASP A 137 -2.97 -21.32 5.89
C ASP A 137 -2.14 -22.56 6.25
N VAL A 138 -1.11 -22.37 7.07
CA VAL A 138 -0.40 -23.46 7.71
C VAL A 138 -1.03 -23.73 9.07
N VAL A 139 -1.42 -24.99 9.30
CA VAL A 139 -2.02 -25.44 10.56
C VAL A 139 -1.10 -26.42 11.26
N PHE A 140 -1.09 -26.40 12.60
CA PHE A 140 -0.44 -27.48 13.35
C PHE A 140 -1.24 -28.77 13.21
N ALA A 141 -0.58 -29.85 12.78
CA ALA A 141 -1.24 -31.15 12.62
C ALA A 141 -1.90 -31.66 13.91
N ARG A 142 -1.29 -31.36 15.06
CA ARG A 142 -1.80 -31.74 16.39
C ARG A 142 -2.90 -30.81 16.92
N ASP A 143 -2.98 -29.59 16.40
CA ASP A 143 -3.94 -28.57 16.85
C ASP A 143 -4.29 -27.65 15.68
N ARG A 144 -5.38 -28.00 14.99
CA ARG A 144 -5.84 -27.26 13.80
C ARG A 144 -6.44 -25.89 14.13
N SER A 145 -6.68 -25.59 15.41
CA SER A 145 -7.10 -24.24 15.82
C SER A 145 -5.94 -23.24 15.71
N LYS A 146 -4.69 -23.72 15.77
CA LYS A 146 -3.50 -22.91 15.56
C LYS A 146 -3.16 -22.85 14.08
N LYS A 147 -3.44 -21.71 13.48
CA LYS A 147 -3.13 -21.40 12.09
C LYS A 147 -2.25 -20.16 11.94
N VAL A 148 -1.42 -20.13 10.91
CA VAL A 148 -0.73 -18.92 10.44
C VAL A 148 -0.92 -18.81 8.94
N SER A 149 -1.27 -17.62 8.46
CA SER A 149 -1.40 -17.35 7.04
C SER A 149 -0.06 -16.84 6.52
N LEU A 150 0.45 -17.45 5.46
CA LEU A 150 1.73 -17.09 4.85
C LEU A 150 1.50 -16.67 3.40
N TYR A 151 2.27 -15.67 2.95
CA TYR A 151 2.30 -15.25 1.56
C TYR A 151 3.42 -15.95 0.81
N LEU A 152 3.10 -16.50 -0.37
CA LEU A 152 3.99 -17.26 -1.23
C LEU A 152 4.66 -16.31 -2.22
N ARG A 153 5.98 -16.18 -2.17
CA ARG A 153 6.74 -15.26 -3.05
C ARG A 153 7.95 -15.97 -3.65
N ASN A 154 7.70 -16.85 -4.63
CA ASN A 154 8.68 -17.77 -5.21
C ASN A 154 9.40 -18.66 -4.19
N ASP A 155 8.74 -18.92 -3.06
CA ASP A 155 9.31 -19.70 -2.00
C ASP A 155 9.50 -21.16 -2.39
N THR A 156 10.58 -21.74 -1.89
CA THR A 156 10.74 -23.20 -1.90
C THR A 156 9.98 -23.80 -0.73
N VAL A 157 9.68 -25.10 -0.78
CA VAL A 157 9.10 -25.81 0.38
C VAL A 157 9.93 -25.61 1.65
N GLY A 158 11.27 -25.53 1.51
CA GLY A 158 12.18 -25.22 2.61
C GLY A 158 11.97 -23.82 3.20
N SER A 159 11.91 -22.77 2.37
CA SER A 159 11.69 -21.40 2.85
C SER A 159 10.30 -21.20 3.44
N LEU A 160 9.28 -21.87 2.90
CA LEU A 160 7.93 -21.87 3.48
C LEU A 160 7.90 -22.51 4.87
N ARG A 161 8.63 -23.62 5.07
CA ARG A 161 8.74 -24.27 6.38
C ARG A 161 9.36 -23.31 7.41
N GLU A 162 10.46 -22.64 7.07
CA GLU A 162 11.11 -21.70 7.98
C GLU A 162 10.23 -20.48 8.29
N LYS A 163 9.52 -19.94 7.29
CA LYS A 163 8.51 -18.89 7.48
C LYS A 163 7.40 -19.34 8.44
N ALA A 164 6.87 -20.54 8.26
CA ALA A 164 5.85 -21.10 9.13
C ALA A 164 6.34 -21.25 10.58
N LEU A 165 7.52 -21.83 10.77
CA LEU A 165 8.11 -22.01 12.10
C LEU A 165 8.35 -20.67 12.80
N THR A 166 8.81 -19.67 12.05
CA THR A 166 9.03 -18.31 12.57
C THR A 166 7.72 -17.65 12.98
N ALA A 167 6.68 -17.70 12.13
CA ALA A 167 5.37 -17.14 12.42
C ALA A 167 4.74 -17.79 13.67
N PHE A 168 4.79 -19.12 13.78
CA PHE A 168 4.26 -19.80 14.97
C PHE A 168 5.04 -19.46 16.26
N ARG A 169 6.35 -19.24 16.19
CA ARG A 169 7.13 -18.80 17.35
C ARG A 169 6.73 -17.40 17.80
N ARG A 170 6.55 -16.46 16.86
CA ARG A 170 6.13 -15.08 17.17
C ARG A 170 4.73 -15.06 17.81
N ARG A 171 3.79 -15.82 17.26
CA ARG A 171 2.45 -15.97 17.83
C ARG A 171 2.46 -16.53 19.25
N ASN A 172 3.29 -17.53 19.53
CA ASN A 172 3.42 -18.10 20.88
C ASN A 172 4.08 -17.14 21.88
N LEU A 173 4.87 -16.17 21.40
CA LEU A 173 5.51 -15.14 22.22
C LEU A 173 4.67 -13.87 22.35
N GLY A 174 3.50 -13.80 21.70
CA GLY A 174 2.64 -12.60 21.71
C GLY A 174 3.25 -11.40 20.98
N LEU A 175 4.05 -11.65 19.94
CA LEU A 175 4.78 -10.63 19.19
C LEU A 175 4.13 -10.27 17.83
N ASP A 176 2.88 -10.68 17.62
CA ASP A 176 2.10 -10.42 16.41
C ASP A 176 1.09 -9.28 16.63
#